data_AF-A0A2S9PMU4-F1
#
_entry.id   AF-A0A2S9PMU4-F1
#
_cell.length_a   1.000
_cell.length_b   1.000
_cell.length_c   1.000
_cell.angle_alpha   90.00
_cell.angle_beta   90.00
_cell.angle_gamma   90.00
#
_symmetry.space_group_name_H-M   'P 1'
#
loop_
_entity.id
_entity.type
_entity.pdbx_description
1 polymer ?
#
loop_
_entity_poly.entity_id
_entity_poly.type
_entity_poly.pdbx_seq_one_letter_code
_entity_poly.pdbx_strand_id
1 'polypeptide(L)' 'MDPEGPLLLEGPVRIELPDGRTACSDRFMVAVCTCRRSKRYPWCDTSHRRRPRRPRPSADEGRDAPPAARSGA' A
#
# COMPACT_ATOMS: atom_id res chain seq x y z
N MET A 1 6.83 10.68 9.89
CA MET A 1 6.28 11.14 8.60
C MET A 1 5.19 10.17 8.24
N ASP A 2 3.96 10.41 8.72
CA ASP A 2 2.80 9.66 8.25
C ASP A 2 2.68 9.86 6.73
N PRO A 3 3.01 8.84 5.91
CA PRO A 3 3.25 9.02 4.47
C PRO A 3 1.94 8.96 3.68
N GLU A 4 0.83 9.40 4.27
CA GLU A 4 -0.52 9.11 3.77
C GLU A 4 -0.92 9.92 2.54
N GLY A 5 -0.11 10.89 2.10
CA GLY A 5 -0.44 11.76 0.98
C GLY A 5 0.73 11.99 0.03
N PRO A 6 0.44 12.31 -1.24
CA PRO A 6 1.46 12.79 -2.15
C PRO A 6 1.99 14.17 -1.72
N LEU A 7 3.18 14.51 -2.19
CA LEU A 7 3.64 15.89 -2.22
C LEU A 7 2.98 16.60 -3.41
N LEU A 8 2.25 17.69 -3.15
CA LEU A 8 1.67 18.53 -4.20
C LEU A 8 2.67 19.62 -4.58
N LEU A 9 2.95 19.76 -5.87
CA LEU A 9 3.82 20.77 -6.44
C LEU A 9 3.04 21.55 -7.49
N GLU A 10 3.24 22.87 -7.55
CA GLU A 10 2.86 23.65 -8.72
C GLU A 10 3.78 23.25 -9.89
N GLY A 11 3.19 23.05 -11.06
CA GLY A 11 3.91 22.65 -12.26
C GLY A 11 3.97 23.73 -13.32
N PRO A 12 4.61 23.44 -14.47
CA PRO A 12 5.14 22.14 -14.90
C PRO A 12 6.37 21.68 -14.10
N VAL A 13 6.57 20.36 -13.98
CA VAL A 13 7.71 19.78 -13.24
C VAL A 13 8.48 18.74 -14.04
N ARG A 14 9.79 18.68 -13.80
CA ARG A 14 10.72 17.65 -14.27
C ARG A 14 11.39 17.01 -13.06
N ILE A 15 11.35 15.68 -12.97
CA ILE A 15 11.94 14.90 -11.88
C ILE A 15 13.00 13.97 -12.44
N GLU A 16 14.22 14.08 -11.91
CA GLU A 16 15.30 13.13 -12.14
C GLU A 16 15.21 11.99 -11.12
N LEU A 17 15.24 10.77 -11.61
CA LEU A 17 15.18 9.56 -10.80
C LEU A 17 16.60 9.04 -10.54
N PRO A 18 16.82 8.28 -9.45
CA PRO A 18 18.13 7.68 -9.17
C PRO A 18 18.64 6.72 -10.25
N ASP A 19 17.76 6.19 -11.10
CA ASP A 19 18.11 5.34 -12.24
C ASP A 19 18.49 6.13 -13.50
N GLY A 20 18.61 7.46 -13.39
CA GLY A 20 18.94 8.37 -14.49
C GLY A 20 17.77 8.70 -15.42
N ARG A 21 16.59 8.10 -15.22
CA ARG A 21 15.41 8.46 -16.03
C ARG A 21 14.85 9.81 -15.59
N THR A 22 14.22 10.50 -16.54
CA THR A 22 13.49 11.73 -16.29
C THR A 22 11.99 11.52 -16.48
N ALA A 23 11.19 11.99 -15.52
CA ALA A 23 9.74 12.05 -15.64
C ALA A 23 9.29 13.52 -15.71
N CYS A 24 8.46 13.85 -16.69
CA CYS A 24 7.92 15.20 -16.89
C CYS A 24 6.40 15.21 -16.70
N SER A 25 5.89 16.32 -16.15
CA SER A 25 4.47 16.63 -16.15
C SER A 25 4.27 18.10 -16.50
N ASP A 26 3.36 18.36 -17.44
CA ASP A 26 2.95 19.67 -17.92
C ASP A 26 1.74 20.23 -17.16
N ARG A 27 1.26 19.53 -16.14
CA ARG A 27 0.10 19.94 -15.33
C ARG A 27 0.48 21.08 -14.40
N PHE A 28 -0.47 21.99 -14.16
CA PHE A 28 -0.31 23.12 -13.23
C PHE A 28 -0.19 22.68 -11.77
N MET A 29 -0.69 21.49 -11.42
CA MET A 29 -0.53 20.90 -10.10
C MET A 29 -0.21 19.41 -10.25
N VAL A 30 0.85 18.96 -9.58
CA VAL A 30 1.44 17.65 -9.75
C VAL A 30 1.56 16.95 -8.41
N ALA A 31 1.05 15.72 -8.33
CA ALA A 31 1.12 14.88 -7.14
C ALA A 31 2.29 13.90 -7.24
N VAL A 32 3.34 14.11 -6.44
CA VAL A 32 4.52 13.25 -6.38
C VAL A 32 4.35 12.19 -5.29
N CYS A 33 4.66 10.95 -5.64
CA CYS A 33 4.56 9.80 -4.75
C CYS A 33 5.67 9.83 -3.70
N THR A 34 5.28 9.90 -2.43
CA THR A 34 6.18 9.77 -1.27
C THR A 34 6.15 8.36 -0.66
N CYS A 35 5.11 7.58 -0.96
CA CYS A 35 4.89 6.25 -0.35
C CYS A 35 5.58 5.08 -1.09
N ARG A 36 6.13 5.32 -2.29
CA ARG A 36 6.74 4.32 -3.21
C ARG A 36 5.87 3.12 -3.60
N ARG A 37 4.56 3.15 -3.31
CA ARG A 37 3.60 2.11 -3.72
C ARG A 37 3.02 2.31 -5.12
N SER A 38 3.25 3.47 -5.73
CA SER A 38 2.70 3.80 -7.05
C SER A 38 3.28 2.93 -8.15
N LYS A 39 2.41 2.43 -9.03
CA LYS A 39 2.81 1.72 -10.25
C LYS A 39 3.30 2.68 -11.34
N ARG A 40 3.09 3.98 -11.14
CA ARG A 40 3.45 5.07 -12.06
C ARG A 40 4.49 6.00 -11.43
N TYR A 41 5.33 5.48 -10.55
CA TYR A 41 6.39 6.25 -9.88
C TYR A 41 7.20 7.05 -10.93
N PRO A 42 7.42 8.37 -10.73
CA PRO A 42 7.28 9.12 -9.47
C PRO A 42 5.89 9.72 -9.20
N TRP A 43 4.90 9.52 -10.06
CA TRP A 43 3.58 10.14 -9.91
C TRP A 43 2.69 9.37 -8.92
N CYS A 44 1.88 10.09 -8.15
CA CYS A 44 0.89 9.48 -7.28
C CYS A 44 -0.27 8.90 -8.11
N ASP A 45 -0.60 7.63 -7.86
CA ASP A 45 -1.73 6.91 -8.46
C ASP A 45 -2.76 6.49 -7.41
N THR A 46 -2.77 7.17 -6.25
CA THR A 46 -3.59 6.87 -5.05
C THR A 46 -3.26 5.55 -4.33
N SER A 47 -2.20 4.82 -4.72
CA SER A 47 -1.75 3.59 -4.02
C SER A 47 -1.38 3.80 -2.55
N HIS A 48 -1.22 5.06 -2.09
CA HIS A 48 -1.06 5.37 -0.68
C HIS A 48 -2.27 4.95 0.16
N ARG A 49 -3.49 4.97 -0.41
CA ARG A 49 -4.77 4.72 0.29
C ARG A 49 -5.11 3.26 0.56
N ARG A 50 -4.20 2.31 0.27
CA ARG A 50 -4.52 0.88 0.34
C ARG A 50 -5.07 0.50 1.73
N ARG A 51 -6.32 0.03 1.74
CA ARG A 51 -6.98 -0.55 2.92
C ARG A 51 -6.29 -1.87 3.33
N PRO A 52 -6.31 -2.22 4.63
CA PRO A 52 -5.73 -3.46 5.13
C PRO A 52 -6.33 -4.64 4.35
N ARG A 53 -5.46 -5.56 3.91
CA ARG A 53 -5.93 -6.86 3.42
C ARG A 53 -6.66 -7.51 4.59
N ARG A 54 -7.90 -7.94 4.38
CA ARG A 54 -8.58 -8.81 5.34
C ARG A 54 -7.64 -9.99 5.62
N PRO A 55 -7.27 -10.26 6.89
CA PRO A 55 -6.46 -11.42 7.20
C PRO A 55 -7.12 -12.64 6.56
N ARG A 56 -6.36 -13.44 5.80
CA ARG A 56 -6.82 -14.78 5.46
C ARG A 56 -6.87 -15.53 6.80
N PRO A 57 -7.99 -16.19 7.16
CA PRO A 57 -8.00 -17.03 8.35
C PRO A 57 -6.84 -18.03 8.22
N SER A 58 -5.95 -18.04 9.20
CA SER A 58 -4.89 -19.04 9.31
C SER A 58 -5.55 -20.39 9.45
N ALA A 59 -5.12 -21.37 8.65
CA ALA A 59 -5.61 -22.75 8.73
C ALA A 59 -4.98 -23.51 9.93
N ASP A 60 -4.97 -22.89 11.11
CA ASP A 60 -4.39 -23.44 12.34
C ASP A 60 -5.32 -23.16 13.53
N GLU A 61 -6.59 -23.52 13.40
CA GLU A 61 -7.54 -23.60 14.53
C GLU A 61 -8.29 -24.93 14.46
N GLY A 62 -7.54 -26.02 14.68
CA GLY A 62 -8.09 -27.36 14.56
C GLY A 62 -7.31 -28.42 15.32
N ARG A 63 -6.86 -28.14 16.55
CA ARG A 63 -6.29 -29.21 17.41
C ARG A 63 -6.40 -29.01 18.93
N ASP A 64 -7.48 -28.41 19.42
CA ASP A 64 -7.78 -28.44 20.87
C ASP A 64 -9.28 -28.65 21.13
N ALA A 65 -9.80 -29.81 20.71
CA ALA A 65 -11.04 -30.34 21.25
C ALA A 65 -10.68 -31.46 22.25
N PRO A 66 -10.97 -31.31 23.56
CA PRO A 66 -10.80 -32.41 24.50
C PRO A 66 -11.78 -33.55 24.13
N PRO A 67 -11.40 -34.83 24.30
CA PRO A 67 -12.33 -35.92 24.07
C PRO A 67 -13.49 -35.81 25.07
N ALA A 68 -14.71 -35.75 24.54
CA ALA A 68 -15.93 -35.81 25.33
C ALA A 68 -15.93 -37.06 26.22
N ALA A 69 -16.12 -36.85 27.52
CA ALA A 69 -16.30 -37.90 28.50
C ALA A 69 -17.49 -38.78 28.11
N ARG A 70 -17.27 -40.10 28.08
CA ARG A 70 -18.33 -41.08 27.89
C ARG A 70 -19.02 -41.28 29.22
N SER A 71 -20.24 -40.79 29.37
CA SER A 71 -21.11 -41.11 30.52
C SER A 71 -21.95 -42.35 30.21
N GLY A 72 -21.77 -43.39 31.03
CA GLY A 72 -22.83 -44.33 31.46
C GLY A 72 -23.22 -45.49 30.54
N ALA A 73 -23.04 -46.72 31.01
CA ALA A 73 -24.13 -47.55 31.57
C ALA A 73 -23.52 -48.64 32.46
#